data_AF-A0A7W6DKC4-F1
#
_entry.id   AF-A0A7W6DKC4-F1
#
_cell.length_a   1.000
_cell.length_b   1.000
_cell.length_c   1.000
_cell.angle_alpha   90.00
_cell.angle_beta   90.00
_cell.angle_gamma   90.00
#
_symmetry.space_group_name_H-M   'P 1'
#
loop_
_entity.id
_entity.type
_entity.pdbx_description
1 polymer ?
#
loop_
_entity_poly.entity_id
_entity_poly.type
_entity_poly.pdbx_seq_one_letter_code
_entity_poly.pdbx_strand_id
1 'polypeptide(L)'
;MTDASPHTTEHADIIAAVEAHERSSGQPISKLGYFTAPFRPSSGPLADRVVKVYRGSGTRAQMDKLAACHADYVTALRGAGVPLPETEFHLVDMAGTVVPVVVQHALNTADLMRPLMQSEPVDKTVEMMEAAGQVIARFWHWAEGYDGRIGFHPSIRNFAIVDGQAVFFDTFPPLIHYSRDEMGKMLLTFSEKRLMRLVGPLLQRKVTGIQDEWYSPAETLVGLVGSACRLRPDDAQAYLAWGRDFVKRDMAPWADEALPGLQYAPKLPGYWTGFRKVLGLQGEPNV
;
A
#
# COMPACT_ATOMS: atom_id res chain seq x y z
N MET A 1 -4.37 -29.39 -16.41
CA MET A 1 -4.00 -29.04 -15.02
C MET A 1 -2.51 -29.27 -14.88
N THR A 2 -1.72 -28.24 -15.14
CA THR A 2 -0.29 -28.26 -14.83
C THR A 2 -0.14 -27.97 -13.36
N ASP A 3 0.35 -28.98 -12.64
CA ASP A 3 0.76 -28.93 -11.24
C ASP A 3 1.95 -27.98 -11.13
N ALA A 4 1.68 -26.70 -10.91
CA ALA A 4 2.71 -25.73 -10.59
C ALA A 4 2.99 -25.85 -9.09
N SER A 5 4.01 -26.63 -8.74
CA SER A 5 4.60 -26.53 -7.41
C SER A 5 4.94 -25.07 -7.14
N PRO A 6 4.66 -24.53 -5.94
CA PRO A 6 4.96 -23.13 -5.63
C PRO A 6 6.47 -22.94 -5.79
N HIS A 7 6.86 -22.22 -6.84
CA HIS A 7 8.25 -21.85 -7.05
C HIS A 7 8.63 -20.95 -5.87
N THR A 8 9.46 -21.46 -4.97
CA THR A 8 10.04 -20.61 -3.91
C THR A 8 11.08 -19.74 -4.57
N THR A 9 11.03 -18.43 -4.37
CA THR A 9 12.03 -17.54 -4.96
C THR A 9 13.38 -17.72 -4.26
N GLU A 10 14.44 -18.02 -5.02
CA GLU A 10 15.78 -18.15 -4.46
C GLU A 10 16.42 -16.77 -4.22
N HIS A 11 17.14 -16.61 -3.11
CA HIS A 11 17.84 -15.35 -2.80
C HIS A 11 18.86 -14.97 -3.88
N ALA A 12 19.49 -15.95 -4.52
CA ALA A 12 20.43 -15.72 -5.63
C ALA A 12 19.75 -15.04 -6.82
N ASP A 13 18.51 -15.42 -7.14
CA ASP A 13 17.73 -14.81 -8.22
C ASP A 13 17.36 -13.36 -7.90
N ILE A 14 17.02 -13.08 -6.63
CA ILE A 14 16.75 -11.72 -6.15
C ILE A 14 18.00 -10.84 -6.30
N ILE A 15 19.16 -11.33 -5.83
CA ILE A 15 20.42 -10.59 -5.90
C ILE A 15 20.76 -10.27 -7.36
N ALA A 16 20.73 -11.28 -8.24
CA ALA A 16 21.01 -11.11 -9.65
C ALA A 16 20.06 -10.10 -10.32
N ALA A 17 18.77 -10.14 -9.99
CA ALA A 17 17.78 -9.20 -10.51
C ALA A 17 18.04 -7.76 -10.07
N VAL A 18 18.39 -7.55 -8.80
CA VAL A 18 18.72 -6.21 -8.26
C VAL A 18 20.00 -5.67 -8.89
N GLU A 19 21.06 -6.46 -8.95
CA GLU A 19 22.32 -6.05 -9.59
C GLU A 19 22.17 -5.74 -11.08
N ALA A 20 21.32 -6.49 -11.79
CA ALA A 20 21.00 -6.21 -13.19
C ALA A 20 20.23 -4.88 -13.33
N HIS A 21 19.26 -4.64 -12.46
CA HIS A 21 18.50 -3.39 -12.43
C HIS A 21 19.40 -2.18 -12.18
N GLU A 22 20.26 -2.24 -11.16
CA GLU A 22 21.21 -1.17 -10.81
C GLU A 22 22.19 -0.86 -11.96
N ARG A 23 22.73 -1.91 -12.62
CA ARG A 23 23.62 -1.73 -13.78
C ARG A 23 22.92 -1.12 -14.99
N SER A 24 21.65 -1.44 -15.20
CA SER A 24 20.88 -0.98 -16.37
C SER A 24 20.43 0.49 -16.29
N SER A 25 20.67 1.19 -15.18
CA SER A 25 20.07 2.50 -14.90
C SER A 25 18.55 2.50 -15.07
N GLY A 26 17.91 1.35 -14.85
CA GLY A 26 16.50 1.13 -15.15
C GLY A 26 15.62 2.13 -14.42
N GLN A 27 14.67 2.75 -15.14
CA GLN A 27 13.66 3.56 -14.47
C GLN A 27 12.74 2.62 -13.65
N PRO A 28 12.40 2.99 -12.40
CA PRO A 28 11.47 2.20 -11.61
C PRO A 28 10.10 2.14 -12.32
N ILE A 29 9.36 1.04 -12.16
CA ILE A 29 7.99 0.92 -12.72
C ILE A 29 7.09 2.00 -12.14
N SER A 30 7.32 2.36 -10.88
CA SER A 30 6.63 3.42 -10.18
C SER A 30 7.45 3.88 -8.99
N LYS A 31 7.36 5.15 -8.60
CA LYS A 31 7.78 5.60 -7.26
C LYS A 31 6.58 5.42 -6.33
N LEU A 32 6.31 4.16 -5.96
CA LEU A 32 5.24 3.75 -5.05
C LEU A 32 5.57 4.20 -3.62
N GLY A 33 5.40 5.49 -3.36
CA GLY A 33 5.41 6.02 -1.99
C GLY A 33 6.79 6.09 -1.32
N TYR A 34 6.76 6.23 0.00
CA TYR A 34 7.81 6.78 0.86
C TYR A 34 9.08 5.91 1.04
N PHE A 35 9.03 4.65 0.58
CA PHE A 35 9.90 3.57 1.07
C PHE A 35 10.78 2.89 0.02
N THR A 36 10.28 2.74 -1.21
CA THR A 36 11.01 2.05 -2.28
C THR A 36 10.45 2.41 -3.66
N ALA A 37 11.25 2.18 -4.69
CA ALA A 37 10.86 2.25 -6.08
C ALA A 37 10.84 0.82 -6.67
N PRO A 38 9.67 0.17 -6.83
CA PRO A 38 9.58 -1.16 -7.42
C PRO A 38 10.10 -1.23 -8.84
N PHE A 39 10.67 -2.37 -9.20
CA PHE A 39 11.09 -2.68 -10.56
C PHE A 39 10.65 -4.08 -10.99
N ARG A 40 10.61 -4.31 -12.30
CA ARG A 40 10.30 -5.60 -12.91
C ARG A 40 11.54 -6.06 -13.64
N PRO A 41 12.13 -7.20 -13.28
CA PRO A 41 13.25 -7.77 -14.01
C PRO A 41 12.88 -7.96 -15.49
N SER A 42 13.76 -7.58 -16.40
CA SER A 42 13.52 -7.69 -17.84
C SER A 42 13.73 -9.11 -18.38
N SER A 43 14.37 -9.97 -17.61
CA SER A 43 14.70 -11.35 -17.97
C SER A 43 15.01 -12.17 -16.70
N GLY A 44 15.23 -13.48 -16.87
CA GLY A 44 15.56 -14.40 -15.79
C GLY A 44 14.35 -14.95 -15.03
N PRO A 45 14.58 -15.69 -13.93
CA PRO A 45 13.52 -16.39 -13.20
C PRO A 45 12.43 -15.48 -12.61
N LEU A 46 12.73 -14.19 -12.42
CA LEU A 46 11.83 -13.20 -11.83
C LEU A 46 11.18 -12.26 -12.86
N ALA A 47 11.23 -12.58 -14.16
CA ALA A 47 10.70 -11.71 -15.22
C ALA A 47 9.17 -11.51 -15.20
N ASP A 48 8.44 -12.42 -14.56
CA ASP A 48 7.01 -12.33 -14.29
C ASP A 48 6.69 -11.73 -12.90
N ARG A 49 7.71 -11.23 -12.19
CA ARG A 49 7.58 -10.65 -10.84
C ARG A 49 7.84 -9.15 -10.82
N VAL A 50 7.31 -8.51 -9.79
CA VAL A 50 7.68 -7.17 -9.34
C VAL A 50 8.49 -7.32 -8.05
N VAL A 51 9.64 -6.67 -8.01
CA VAL A 51 10.57 -6.68 -6.89
C VAL A 51 10.56 -5.31 -6.22
N LYS A 52 10.35 -5.30 -4.90
CA LYS A 52 10.35 -4.12 -4.03
C LYS A 52 11.46 -4.27 -3.01
N VAL A 53 12.55 -3.52 -3.17
CA VAL A 53 13.72 -3.58 -2.29
C VAL A 53 13.65 -2.45 -1.28
N TYR A 54 13.59 -2.79 0.01
CA TYR A 54 13.54 -1.80 1.09
C TYR A 54 14.93 -1.58 1.67
N ARG A 55 15.12 -0.53 2.48
CA ARG A 55 16.43 -0.29 3.11
C ARG A 55 16.74 -1.37 4.15
N GLY A 56 17.93 -1.97 4.08
CA GLY A 56 18.50 -2.74 5.19
C GLY A 56 18.90 -1.82 6.34
N SER A 57 17.97 -1.53 7.24
CA SER A 57 18.22 -0.67 8.40
C SER A 57 17.50 -1.23 9.62
N GLY A 58 18.22 -2.00 10.42
CA GLY A 58 17.74 -2.52 11.69
C GLY A 58 18.62 -3.66 12.20
N THR A 59 18.42 -4.04 13.46
CA THR A 59 19.07 -5.21 14.03
C THR A 59 18.49 -6.49 13.41
N ARG A 60 19.22 -7.60 13.53
CA ARG A 60 18.72 -8.91 13.07
C ARG A 60 17.35 -9.24 13.65
N ALA A 61 17.17 -9.01 14.95
CA ALA A 61 15.87 -9.20 15.63
C ALA A 61 14.74 -8.32 15.06
N GLN A 62 15.05 -7.09 14.63
CA GLN A 62 14.05 -6.23 13.96
C GLN A 62 13.67 -6.76 12.58
N MET A 63 14.64 -7.30 11.82
CA MET A 63 14.38 -7.92 10.52
C MET A 63 13.56 -9.21 10.68
N ASP A 64 13.91 -10.06 11.65
CA ASP A 64 13.16 -11.29 11.91
C ASP A 64 11.71 -10.97 12.34
N LYS A 65 11.51 -9.97 13.23
CA LYS A 65 10.17 -9.48 13.58
C LYS A 65 9.41 -8.96 12.35
N LEU A 66 10.08 -8.21 11.47
CA LEU A 66 9.48 -7.68 10.25
C LEU A 66 9.01 -8.80 9.31
N ALA A 67 9.82 -9.83 9.11
CA ALA A 67 9.46 -10.98 8.29
C ALA A 67 8.26 -11.75 8.86
N ALA A 68 8.26 -12.01 10.17
CA ALA A 68 7.13 -12.65 10.85
C ALA A 68 5.84 -11.83 10.70
N CYS A 69 5.89 -10.52 11.03
CA CYS A 69 4.75 -9.63 10.88
C CYS A 69 4.26 -9.53 9.43
N HIS A 70 5.15 -9.58 8.44
CA HIS A 70 4.73 -9.59 7.03
C HIS A 70 4.00 -10.87 6.64
N ALA A 71 4.53 -12.03 7.03
CA ALA A 71 3.88 -13.32 6.79
C ALA A 71 2.49 -13.39 7.46
N ASP A 72 2.39 -12.93 8.70
CA ASP A 72 1.12 -12.86 9.44
C ASP A 72 0.14 -11.86 8.79
N TYR A 73 0.64 -10.72 8.31
CA TYR A 73 -0.20 -9.72 7.63
C TYR A 73 -0.76 -10.24 6.31
N VAL A 74 0.07 -10.89 5.48
CA VAL A 74 -0.39 -11.52 4.23
C VAL A 74 -1.41 -12.62 4.53
N THR A 75 -1.19 -13.40 5.59
CA THR A 75 -2.15 -14.44 6.03
C THR A 75 -3.47 -13.81 6.46
N ALA A 76 -3.44 -12.74 7.25
CA ALA A 76 -4.62 -12.01 7.68
C ALA A 76 -5.39 -11.40 6.51
N LEU A 77 -4.71 -10.76 5.55
CA LEU A 77 -5.33 -10.21 4.34
C LEU A 77 -6.05 -11.30 3.54
N ARG A 78 -5.41 -12.46 3.35
CA ARG A 78 -6.05 -13.62 2.67
C ARG A 78 -7.22 -14.17 3.48
N GLY A 79 -7.09 -14.29 4.80
CA GLY A 79 -8.16 -14.72 5.70
C GLY A 79 -9.37 -13.79 5.65
N ALA A 80 -9.15 -12.50 5.42
CA ALA A 80 -10.18 -11.50 5.23
C ALA A 80 -10.78 -11.46 3.80
N GLY A 81 -10.33 -12.33 2.90
CA GLY A 81 -10.80 -12.36 1.51
C GLY A 81 -10.34 -11.15 0.69
N VAL A 82 -9.21 -10.53 1.05
CA VAL A 82 -8.55 -9.49 0.24
C VAL A 82 -7.82 -10.18 -0.93
N PRO A 83 -8.20 -9.92 -2.20
CA PRO A 83 -7.47 -10.47 -3.33
C PRO A 83 -6.06 -9.89 -3.38
N LEU A 84 -5.06 -10.76 -3.46
CA LEU A 84 -3.64 -10.45 -3.49
C LEU A 84 -2.99 -11.26 -4.60
N PRO A 85 -2.06 -10.69 -5.38
CA PRO A 85 -1.17 -11.52 -6.20
C PRO A 85 -0.28 -12.38 -5.29
N GLU A 86 0.31 -13.44 -5.84
CA GLU A 86 1.33 -14.21 -5.12
C GLU A 86 2.40 -13.27 -4.60
N THR A 87 2.69 -13.35 -3.30
CA THR A 87 3.53 -12.39 -2.59
C THR A 87 4.42 -13.17 -1.63
N GLU A 88 5.72 -12.93 -1.74
CA GLU A 88 6.77 -13.47 -0.89
C GLU A 88 7.56 -12.32 -0.23
N PHE A 89 8.08 -12.57 0.96
CA PHE A 89 8.93 -11.63 1.68
C PHE A 89 10.25 -12.30 2.06
N HIS A 90 11.34 -11.67 1.65
CA HIS A 90 12.69 -12.20 1.77
C HIS A 90 13.56 -11.27 2.59
N LEU A 91 14.44 -11.85 3.41
CA LEU A 91 15.54 -11.15 4.07
C LEU A 91 16.84 -11.55 3.39
N VAL A 92 17.28 -10.73 2.44
CA VAL A 92 18.40 -11.05 1.55
C VAL A 92 19.68 -10.40 2.08
N ASP A 93 20.76 -11.17 2.19
CA ASP A 93 22.08 -10.60 2.48
C ASP A 93 22.67 -9.99 1.20
N MET A 94 22.82 -8.67 1.20
CA MET A 94 23.43 -7.91 0.12
C MET A 94 24.65 -7.18 0.65
N ALA A 95 25.83 -7.68 0.29
CA ALA A 95 27.12 -7.14 0.72
C ALA A 95 27.25 -6.97 2.25
N GLY A 96 26.79 -7.95 3.03
CA GLY A 96 26.87 -7.95 4.49
C GLY A 96 25.77 -7.14 5.19
N THR A 97 24.77 -6.68 4.44
CA THR A 97 23.58 -6.01 4.97
C THR A 97 22.35 -6.88 4.69
N VAL A 98 21.56 -7.16 5.73
CA VAL A 98 20.26 -7.84 5.56
C VAL A 98 19.23 -6.82 5.06
N VAL A 99 18.70 -7.08 3.87
CA VAL A 99 17.80 -6.22 3.11
C VAL A 99 16.43 -6.91 3.00
N PRO A 100 15.34 -6.25 3.43
CA PRO A 100 14.00 -6.77 3.21
C PRO A 100 13.57 -6.55 1.76
N VAL A 101 13.03 -7.59 1.12
CA VAL A 101 12.58 -7.58 -0.27
C VAL A 101 11.20 -8.23 -0.36
N VAL A 102 10.25 -7.53 -0.98
CA VAL A 102 8.98 -8.15 -1.38
C VAL A 102 9.08 -8.55 -2.86
N VAL A 103 8.78 -9.82 -3.14
CA VAL A 103 8.68 -10.36 -4.50
C VAL A 103 7.22 -10.73 -4.73
N GLN A 104 6.63 -10.21 -5.80
CA GLN A 104 5.20 -10.31 -6.04
C GLN A 104 4.92 -10.67 -7.49
N HIS A 105 3.92 -11.52 -7.78
CA HIS A 105 3.50 -11.73 -9.17
C HIS A 105 3.12 -10.39 -9.81
N ALA A 106 3.63 -10.14 -11.01
CA ALA A 106 3.43 -8.88 -11.69
C ALA A 106 1.99 -8.75 -12.19
N LEU A 107 1.31 -7.69 -11.75
CA LEU A 107 0.05 -7.26 -12.35
C LEU A 107 0.35 -6.51 -13.65
N ASN A 108 -0.58 -6.55 -14.61
CA ASN A 108 -0.48 -5.74 -15.81
C ASN A 108 -0.63 -4.26 -15.45
N THR A 109 0.25 -3.41 -15.97
CA THR A 109 0.21 -1.97 -15.68
C THR A 109 -1.04 -1.30 -16.22
N ALA A 110 -1.64 -1.87 -17.28
CA ALA A 110 -2.92 -1.43 -17.83
C ALA A 110 -4.09 -1.64 -16.85
N ASP A 111 -3.95 -2.56 -15.90
CA ASP A 111 -5.01 -2.88 -14.94
C ASP A 111 -4.92 -2.02 -13.68
N LEU A 112 -3.90 -1.17 -13.53
CA LEU A 112 -3.72 -0.36 -12.33
C LEU A 112 -4.88 0.65 -12.18
N MET A 113 -5.52 0.64 -11.00
CA MET A 113 -6.74 1.40 -10.75
C MET A 113 -6.53 2.90 -10.96
N ARG A 114 -5.44 3.49 -10.44
CA ARG A 114 -5.21 4.93 -10.59
C ARG A 114 -5.08 5.38 -12.06
N PRO A 115 -4.20 4.79 -12.89
CA PRO A 115 -4.16 5.10 -14.32
C PRO A 115 -5.51 4.92 -15.03
N LEU A 116 -6.20 3.80 -14.79
CA LEU A 116 -7.55 3.57 -15.33
C LEU A 116 -8.52 4.67 -14.93
N MET A 117 -8.53 5.06 -13.65
CA MET A 117 -9.36 6.15 -13.17
C MET A 117 -9.01 7.48 -13.83
N GLN A 118 -7.78 7.71 -14.31
CA GLN A 118 -7.44 8.95 -15.02
C GLN A 118 -7.97 8.97 -16.46
N SER A 119 -8.11 7.81 -17.11
CA SER A 119 -8.47 7.70 -18.53
C SER A 119 -9.94 7.35 -18.77
N GLU A 120 -10.58 6.61 -17.87
CA GLU A 120 -11.92 6.08 -18.09
C GLU A 120 -13.05 7.08 -17.78
N PRO A 121 -14.26 6.89 -18.32
CA PRO A 121 -15.45 7.67 -17.93
C PRO A 121 -15.83 7.55 -16.44
N VAL A 122 -16.52 8.55 -15.90
CA VAL A 122 -16.81 8.64 -14.45
C VAL A 122 -17.62 7.45 -13.92
N ASP A 123 -18.59 6.94 -14.67
CA ASP A 123 -19.38 5.76 -14.34
C ASP A 123 -18.47 4.52 -14.15
N LYS A 124 -17.51 4.31 -15.06
CA LYS A 124 -16.50 3.26 -14.91
C LYS A 124 -15.61 3.47 -13.71
N THR A 125 -15.21 4.69 -13.42
CA THR A 125 -14.43 4.95 -12.20
C THR A 125 -15.23 4.70 -10.91
N VAL A 126 -16.54 4.92 -10.91
CA VAL A 126 -17.41 4.58 -9.76
C VAL A 126 -17.55 3.06 -9.60
N GLU A 127 -17.62 2.29 -10.69
CA GLU A 127 -17.55 0.82 -10.63
C GLU A 127 -16.24 0.34 -9.98
N MET A 128 -15.11 0.99 -10.29
CA MET A 128 -13.82 0.67 -9.65
C MET A 128 -13.80 1.04 -8.17
N MET A 129 -14.45 2.14 -7.80
CA MET A 129 -14.62 2.53 -6.39
C MET A 129 -15.44 1.49 -5.63
N GLU A 130 -16.53 0.99 -6.22
CA GLU A 130 -17.31 -0.12 -5.64
C GLU A 130 -16.43 -1.35 -5.43
N ALA A 131 -15.68 -1.77 -6.45
CA ALA A 131 -14.80 -2.94 -6.36
C ALA A 131 -13.77 -2.80 -5.23
N ALA A 132 -13.11 -1.63 -5.11
CA ALA A 132 -12.16 -1.36 -4.03
C ALA A 132 -12.86 -1.25 -2.66
N GLY A 133 -14.01 -0.58 -2.59
CA GLY A 133 -14.82 -0.44 -1.38
C GLY A 133 -15.23 -1.79 -0.82
N GLN A 134 -15.64 -2.73 -1.67
CA GLN A 134 -16.00 -4.09 -1.25
C GLN A 134 -14.81 -4.83 -0.62
N VAL A 135 -13.59 -4.63 -1.12
CA VAL A 135 -12.38 -5.18 -0.47
C VAL A 135 -12.15 -4.56 0.91
N ILE A 136 -12.36 -3.24 1.06
CA ILE A 136 -12.24 -2.53 2.34
C ILE A 136 -13.27 -3.03 3.35
N ALA A 137 -14.54 -3.12 2.95
CA ALA A 137 -15.63 -3.56 3.80
C ALA A 137 -15.40 -5.00 4.28
N ARG A 138 -15.04 -5.92 3.37
CA ARG A 138 -14.70 -7.32 3.73
C ARG A 138 -13.57 -7.38 4.75
N PHE A 139 -12.50 -6.60 4.54
CA PHE A 139 -11.39 -6.56 5.47
C PHE A 139 -11.84 -6.14 6.87
N TRP A 140 -12.58 -5.03 6.97
CA TRP A 140 -12.95 -4.50 8.29
C TRP A 140 -13.99 -5.33 9.00
N HIS A 141 -14.94 -5.93 8.30
CA HIS A 141 -15.87 -6.88 8.90
C HIS A 141 -15.18 -8.14 9.42
N TRP A 142 -14.19 -8.65 8.69
CA TRP A 142 -13.36 -9.74 9.19
C TRP A 142 -12.55 -9.31 10.43
N ALA A 143 -12.00 -8.09 10.41
CA ALA A 143 -11.17 -7.57 11.49
C ALA A 143 -11.92 -7.31 12.80
N GLU A 144 -13.26 -7.20 12.79
CA GLU A 144 -14.08 -7.14 14.02
C GLU A 144 -13.85 -8.36 14.93
N GLY A 145 -13.55 -9.52 14.35
CA GLY A 145 -13.25 -10.75 15.07
C GLY A 145 -11.75 -11.00 15.35
N TYR A 146 -10.87 -10.08 14.96
CA TYR A 146 -9.42 -10.26 15.10
C TYR A 146 -8.93 -9.78 16.47
N ASP A 147 -8.34 -10.70 17.25
CA ASP A 147 -7.73 -10.37 18.55
C ASP A 147 -6.33 -9.77 18.36
N GLY A 148 -6.29 -8.46 18.11
CA GLY A 148 -5.04 -7.71 18.03
C GLY A 148 -5.16 -6.43 17.21
N ARG A 149 -4.06 -5.68 17.15
CA ARG A 149 -3.96 -4.48 16.30
C ARG A 149 -3.64 -4.89 14.87
N ILE A 150 -4.58 -4.64 13.96
CA ILE A 150 -4.40 -4.76 12.52
C ILE A 150 -4.93 -3.51 11.82
N GLY A 151 -4.28 -3.10 10.73
CA GLY A 151 -4.69 -1.98 9.89
C GLY A 151 -4.69 -2.35 8.41
N PHE A 152 -5.20 -1.43 7.59
CA PHE A 152 -5.26 -1.56 6.14
C PHE A 152 -5.05 -0.20 5.48
N HIS A 153 -4.28 -0.15 4.40
CA HIS A 153 -4.00 1.10 3.67
C HIS A 153 -4.49 1.02 2.20
N PRO A 154 -5.82 1.11 1.99
CA PRO A 154 -6.45 0.88 0.69
C PRO A 154 -6.53 2.17 -0.15
N SER A 155 -5.39 2.69 -0.58
CA SER A 155 -5.37 3.81 -1.54
C SER A 155 -5.68 3.34 -2.97
N ILE A 156 -6.25 4.20 -3.82
CA ILE A 156 -6.41 3.95 -5.27
C ILE A 156 -5.10 3.57 -5.99
N ARG A 157 -3.94 3.85 -5.36
CA ARG A 157 -2.60 3.51 -5.87
C ARG A 157 -2.19 2.08 -5.56
N ASN A 158 -2.89 1.43 -4.64
CA ASN A 158 -2.57 0.11 -4.10
C ASN A 158 -3.52 -0.97 -4.64
N PHE A 159 -4.36 -0.61 -5.63
CA PHE A 159 -5.29 -1.50 -6.31
C PHE A 159 -5.04 -1.58 -7.80
N ALA A 160 -5.26 -2.78 -8.35
CA ALA A 160 -5.51 -3.03 -9.76
C ALA A 160 -6.93 -3.56 -9.93
N ILE A 161 -7.50 -3.42 -11.12
CA ILE A 161 -8.81 -3.92 -11.50
C ILE A 161 -8.61 -5.06 -12.49
N VAL A 162 -8.73 -6.30 -12.02
CA VAL A 162 -8.54 -7.51 -12.82
C VAL A 162 -9.88 -8.22 -12.92
N ASP A 163 -10.38 -8.41 -14.14
CA ASP A 163 -11.68 -9.05 -14.40
C ASP A 163 -12.84 -8.44 -13.59
N GLY A 164 -12.83 -7.11 -13.43
CA GLY A 164 -13.83 -6.36 -12.66
C GLY A 164 -13.67 -6.44 -11.14
N GLN A 165 -12.63 -7.10 -10.63
CA GLN A 165 -12.34 -7.19 -9.20
C GLN A 165 -11.15 -6.33 -8.80
N ALA A 166 -11.22 -5.70 -7.64
CA ALA A 166 -10.08 -4.98 -7.07
C ALA A 166 -9.09 -5.96 -6.43
N VAL A 167 -7.84 -5.92 -6.90
CA VAL A 167 -6.72 -6.69 -6.37
C VAL A 167 -5.77 -5.75 -5.64
N PHE A 168 -5.57 -5.98 -4.35
CA PHE A 168 -4.67 -5.20 -3.52
C PHE A 168 -3.23 -5.70 -3.69
N PHE A 169 -2.23 -4.81 -3.62
CA PHE A 169 -0.84 -5.22 -3.81
C PHE A 169 0.17 -4.50 -2.89
N ASP A 170 -0.26 -3.73 -1.90
CA ASP A 170 0.65 -3.00 -0.99
C ASP A 170 0.74 -3.64 0.40
N THR A 171 1.60 -4.64 0.56
CA THR A 171 1.76 -5.38 1.82
C THR A 171 2.77 -4.75 2.78
N PHE A 172 3.32 -3.57 2.48
CA PHE A 172 4.38 -2.96 3.29
C PHE A 172 4.09 -1.48 3.62
N PRO A 173 4.28 -1.04 4.89
CA PRO A 173 4.68 -1.85 6.03
C PRO A 173 3.58 -2.84 6.44
N PRO A 174 3.94 -3.99 7.04
CA PRO A 174 2.94 -4.92 7.55
C PRO A 174 2.20 -4.28 8.74
N LEU A 175 0.91 -4.01 8.56
CA LEU A 175 0.08 -3.27 9.52
C LEU A 175 -0.48 -4.17 10.63
N ILE A 176 0.33 -5.05 11.19
CA ILE A 176 -0.11 -6.06 12.17
C ILE A 176 0.91 -6.21 13.30
N HIS A 177 0.44 -6.50 14.52
CA HIS A 177 1.25 -6.76 15.74
C HIS A 177 2.14 -5.61 16.24
N TYR A 178 2.35 -4.55 15.46
CA TYR A 178 3.04 -3.36 15.93
C TYR A 178 2.12 -2.50 16.79
N SER A 179 2.64 -2.08 17.93
CA SER A 179 2.07 -0.93 18.63
C SER A 179 2.15 0.33 17.77
N ARG A 180 1.34 1.33 18.11
CA ARG A 180 1.33 2.62 17.43
C ARG A 180 2.74 3.25 17.37
N ASP A 181 3.50 3.21 18.47
CA ASP A 181 4.85 3.80 18.50
C ASP A 181 5.88 3.01 17.70
N GLU A 182 5.80 1.68 17.70
CA GLU A 182 6.70 0.84 16.91
C GLU A 182 6.49 1.04 15.41
N MET A 183 5.23 1.13 14.96
CA MET A 183 4.93 1.43 13.57
C MET A 183 5.45 2.82 13.18
N GLY A 184 5.30 3.83 14.05
CA GLY A 184 5.88 5.16 13.82
C GLY A 184 7.41 5.12 13.65
N LYS A 185 8.11 4.31 14.46
CA LYS A 185 9.55 4.07 14.31
C LYS A 185 9.88 3.35 13.00
N MET A 186 9.12 2.33 12.63
CA MET A 186 9.30 1.59 11.37
C MET A 186 9.21 2.53 10.15
N LEU A 187 8.17 3.36 10.09
CA LEU A 187 7.99 4.33 9.00
C LEU A 187 9.18 5.29 8.87
N LEU A 188 9.78 5.68 9.99
CA LEU A 188 10.98 6.53 9.96
C LEU A 188 12.22 5.75 9.49
N THR A 189 12.42 4.54 10.00
CA THR A 189 13.56 3.68 9.68
C THR A 189 13.65 3.40 8.19
N PHE A 190 12.54 3.00 7.57
CA PHE A 190 12.51 2.60 6.16
C PHE A 190 12.32 3.77 5.18
N SER A 191 12.01 4.98 5.65
CA SER A 191 11.86 6.16 4.78
C SER A 191 13.14 6.40 3.97
N GLU A 192 13.02 6.59 2.64
CA GLU A 192 14.16 6.84 1.76
C GLU A 192 14.89 8.15 2.09
N LYS A 193 14.15 9.19 2.51
CA LYS A 193 14.69 10.53 2.75
C LYS A 193 15.53 10.62 4.02
N ARG A 194 16.83 10.90 3.88
CA ARG A 194 17.78 11.15 4.99
C ARG A 194 17.26 12.19 5.99
N LEU A 195 16.65 13.26 5.50
CA LEU A 195 16.10 14.34 6.33
C LEU A 195 14.99 13.85 7.27
N MET A 196 14.13 12.94 6.80
CA MET A 196 13.07 12.34 7.62
C MET A 196 13.63 11.51 8.76
N ARG A 197 14.79 10.88 8.56
CA ARG A 197 15.46 10.11 9.61
C ARG A 197 16.13 11.02 10.63
N LEU A 198 16.64 12.17 10.20
CA LEU A 198 17.33 13.13 11.07
C LEU A 198 16.35 13.96 11.91
N VAL A 199 15.26 14.43 11.31
CA VAL A 199 14.23 15.28 11.95
C VAL A 199 13.09 14.43 12.55
N GLY A 200 13.00 13.16 12.15
CA GLY A 200 11.97 12.20 12.53
C GLY A 200 11.73 12.04 14.04
N PRO A 201 12.75 11.97 14.91
CA PRO A 201 12.54 11.85 16.35
C PRO A 201 11.76 13.02 16.97
N LEU A 202 11.96 14.25 16.46
CA LEU A 202 11.23 15.45 16.91
C LEU A 202 9.80 15.52 16.32
N LEU A 203 9.59 14.86 15.18
CA LEU A 203 8.31 14.80 14.47
C LEU A 203 7.59 13.46 14.64
N GLN A 204 8.10 12.57 15.49
CA GLN A 204 7.61 11.20 15.62
C GLN A 204 6.13 11.21 15.95
N ARG A 205 5.68 12.05 16.89
CA ARG A 205 4.24 12.19 17.22
C ARG A 205 3.37 12.56 16.03
N LYS A 206 3.87 13.36 15.07
CA LYS A 206 3.14 13.73 13.85
C LYS A 206 3.16 12.62 12.81
N VAL A 207 4.30 11.93 12.63
CA VAL A 207 4.41 10.77 11.72
C VAL A 207 3.58 9.59 12.23
N THR A 208 3.59 9.36 13.54
CA THR A 208 2.74 8.37 14.21
C THR A 208 1.25 8.67 14.04
N GLY A 209 0.85 9.92 13.82
CA GLY A 209 -0.54 10.26 13.51
C GLY A 209 -0.99 9.89 12.10
N ILE A 210 -0.07 9.82 11.14
CA ILE A 210 -0.40 9.53 9.72
C ILE A 210 -0.94 8.10 9.57
N GLN A 211 -0.40 7.16 10.34
CA GLN A 211 -0.85 5.78 10.30
C GLN A 211 -2.22 5.59 10.95
N ASP A 212 -2.72 6.52 11.78
CA ASP A 212 -3.96 6.29 12.54
C ASP A 212 -5.15 6.08 11.60
N GLU A 213 -5.16 6.77 10.45
CA GLU A 213 -6.12 6.58 9.36
C GLU A 213 -6.13 5.12 8.84
N TRP A 214 -5.01 4.41 8.89
CA TRP A 214 -4.89 3.02 8.43
C TRP A 214 -5.45 2.00 9.42
N TYR A 215 -5.72 2.41 10.66
CA TYR A 215 -6.29 1.55 11.71
C TYR A 215 -7.75 1.90 12.02
N SER A 216 -8.38 2.77 11.22
CA SER A 216 -9.80 3.14 11.37
C SER A 216 -10.60 2.71 10.13
N PRO A 217 -11.65 1.88 10.31
CA PRO A 217 -12.54 1.48 9.23
C PRO A 217 -13.11 2.67 8.46
N ALA A 218 -13.64 3.66 9.18
CA ALA A 218 -14.19 4.88 8.60
C ALA A 218 -13.15 5.66 7.80
N GLU A 219 -11.99 5.94 8.39
CA GLU A 219 -10.95 6.76 7.75
C GLU A 219 -10.33 6.07 6.52
N THR A 220 -10.24 4.74 6.47
CA THR A 220 -9.73 4.06 5.27
C THR A 220 -10.64 4.28 4.05
N LEU A 221 -11.96 4.22 4.22
CA LEU A 221 -12.90 4.49 3.14
C LEU A 221 -12.93 5.99 2.78
N VAL A 222 -12.94 6.87 3.78
CA VAL A 222 -12.84 8.33 3.56
C VAL A 222 -11.55 8.66 2.79
N GLY A 223 -10.45 7.99 3.11
CA GLY A 223 -9.16 8.10 2.42
C GLY A 223 -9.22 7.65 0.95
N LEU A 224 -9.95 6.57 0.65
CA LEU A 224 -10.21 6.11 -0.73
C LEU A 224 -11.00 7.17 -1.52
N VAL A 225 -12.14 7.61 -0.99
CA VAL A 225 -13.00 8.65 -1.62
C VAL A 225 -12.22 9.94 -1.80
N GLY A 226 -11.49 10.38 -0.78
CA GLY A 226 -10.63 11.56 -0.85
C GLY A 226 -9.55 11.45 -1.92
N SER A 227 -9.00 10.25 -2.13
CA SER A 227 -8.01 10.02 -3.18
C SER A 227 -8.61 10.14 -4.58
N ALA A 228 -9.83 9.62 -4.78
CA ALA A 228 -10.57 9.78 -6.03
C ALA A 228 -10.93 11.24 -6.30
N CYS A 229 -11.50 11.95 -5.33
CA CYS A 229 -11.84 13.38 -5.46
C CYS A 229 -10.62 14.25 -5.78
N ARG A 230 -9.44 13.92 -5.24
CA ARG A 230 -8.20 14.64 -5.57
C ARG A 230 -7.66 14.31 -6.95
N LEU A 231 -7.87 13.08 -7.41
CA LEU A 231 -7.47 12.65 -8.76
C LEU A 231 -8.34 13.33 -9.81
N ARG A 232 -9.64 13.43 -9.55
CA ARG A 232 -10.66 13.97 -10.46
C ARG A 232 -11.60 14.94 -9.73
N PRO A 233 -11.16 16.20 -9.55
CA PRO A 233 -11.94 17.21 -8.83
C PRO A 233 -13.31 17.49 -9.44
N ASP A 234 -13.40 17.44 -10.78
CA ASP A 234 -14.65 17.73 -11.51
C ASP A 234 -15.72 16.66 -11.27
N ASP A 235 -15.30 15.43 -10.97
CA ASP A 235 -16.19 14.29 -10.67
C ASP A 235 -16.40 14.06 -9.17
N ALA A 236 -15.88 14.93 -8.30
CA ALA A 236 -15.86 14.71 -6.86
C ALA A 236 -17.25 14.43 -6.26
N GLN A 237 -18.31 15.02 -6.79
CA GLN A 237 -19.67 14.78 -6.30
C GLN A 237 -20.15 13.35 -6.56
N ALA A 238 -19.73 12.71 -7.66
CA ALA A 238 -20.06 11.31 -7.94
C ALA A 238 -19.42 10.39 -6.90
N TYR A 239 -18.12 10.60 -6.58
CA TYR A 239 -17.42 9.79 -5.57
C TYR A 239 -17.95 10.02 -4.16
N LEU A 240 -18.31 11.25 -3.82
CA LEU A 240 -18.91 11.57 -2.52
C LEU A 240 -20.32 10.97 -2.39
N ALA A 241 -21.13 11.02 -3.46
CA ALA A 241 -22.44 10.39 -3.48
C ALA A 241 -22.33 8.87 -3.31
N TRP A 242 -21.45 8.23 -4.10
CA TRP A 242 -21.14 6.82 -3.96
C TRP A 242 -20.67 6.49 -2.53
N GLY A 243 -19.69 7.24 -1.99
CA GLY A 243 -19.14 6.95 -0.66
C GLY A 243 -20.20 7.02 0.45
N ARG A 244 -21.09 8.02 0.40
CA ARG A 244 -22.18 8.15 1.38
C ARG A 244 -23.21 7.02 1.28
N ASP A 245 -23.47 6.52 0.07
CA ASP A 245 -24.33 5.35 -0.15
C ASP A 245 -23.65 4.08 0.37
N PHE A 246 -22.42 3.83 -0.09
CA PHE A 246 -21.62 2.66 0.24
C PHE A 246 -21.45 2.48 1.75
N VAL A 247 -21.14 3.57 2.47
CA VAL A 247 -21.03 3.54 3.93
C VAL A 247 -22.28 2.98 4.60
N LYS A 248 -23.46 3.38 4.13
CA LYS A 248 -24.72 2.96 4.75
C LYS A 248 -25.07 1.51 4.40
N ARG A 249 -24.69 1.06 3.21
CA ARG A 249 -25.02 -0.26 2.67
C ARG A 249 -24.06 -1.35 3.16
N ASP A 250 -22.77 -1.10 3.07
CA ASP A 250 -21.72 -2.12 3.23
C ASP A 250 -20.76 -1.84 4.40
N MET A 251 -20.84 -0.67 5.04
CA MET A 251 -20.01 -0.31 6.21
C MET A 251 -20.84 0.29 7.34
N ALA A 252 -22.08 -0.19 7.49
CA ALA A 252 -23.08 0.35 8.40
C ALA A 252 -22.60 0.52 9.86
N PRO A 253 -21.81 -0.40 10.46
CA PRO A 253 -21.30 -0.22 11.82
C PRO A 253 -20.43 1.03 12.02
N TRP A 254 -19.81 1.52 10.96
CA TRP A 254 -18.90 2.68 10.98
C TRP A 254 -19.50 3.92 10.32
N ALA A 255 -20.81 3.90 10.04
CA ALA A 255 -21.44 4.96 9.26
C ALA A 255 -21.44 6.32 9.95
N ASP A 256 -21.71 6.36 11.25
CA ASP A 256 -21.74 7.60 12.02
C ASP A 256 -20.35 8.28 12.07
N GLU A 257 -19.28 7.50 12.02
CA GLU A 257 -17.90 8.00 11.96
C GLU A 257 -17.50 8.44 10.54
N ALA A 258 -17.90 7.69 9.51
CA ALA A 258 -17.47 7.94 8.14
C ALA A 258 -18.26 9.07 7.45
N LEU A 259 -19.58 9.16 7.67
CA LEU A 259 -20.46 10.11 6.97
C LEU A 259 -20.06 11.58 7.14
N PRO A 260 -19.59 12.07 8.32
CA PRO A 260 -19.06 13.42 8.46
C PRO A 260 -17.88 13.71 7.51
N GLY A 261 -16.98 12.73 7.33
CA GLY A 261 -15.83 12.82 6.43
C GLY A 261 -16.20 12.86 4.95
N LEU A 262 -17.44 12.50 4.58
CA LEU A 262 -17.93 12.39 3.20
C LEU A 262 -18.91 13.51 2.80
N GLN A 263 -19.05 14.56 3.62
CA GLN A 263 -19.88 15.72 3.28
C GLN A 263 -19.24 16.61 2.21
N TYR A 264 -17.91 16.71 2.24
CA TYR A 264 -17.11 17.49 1.30
C TYR A 264 -15.91 16.68 0.84
N ALA A 265 -15.33 17.04 -0.32
CA ALA A 265 -14.13 16.39 -0.82
C ALA A 265 -13.05 16.34 0.27
N PRO A 266 -12.66 15.14 0.78
CA PRO A 266 -11.74 15.02 1.90
C PRO A 266 -10.40 15.69 1.60
N LYS A 267 -10.06 16.70 2.40
CA LYS A 267 -8.78 17.37 2.30
C LYS A 267 -7.74 16.54 3.05
N LEU A 268 -6.52 16.49 2.51
CA LEU A 268 -5.39 16.00 3.30
C LEU A 268 -5.25 16.88 4.56
N PRO A 269 -4.90 16.31 5.73
CA PRO A 269 -4.68 17.10 6.92
C PRO A 269 -3.69 18.26 6.66
N GLY A 270 -3.97 19.46 7.19
CA GLY A 270 -3.18 20.67 6.87
C GLY A 270 -1.70 20.59 7.27
N TYR A 271 -1.38 19.83 8.32
CA TYR A 271 0.00 19.54 8.69
C TYR A 271 0.72 18.69 7.63
N TRP A 272 -0.02 17.83 6.93
CA TRP A 272 0.46 17.01 5.83
C TRP A 272 0.80 17.92 4.65
N THR A 273 -0.12 18.72 4.12
CA THR A 273 0.15 19.58 2.95
C THR A 273 1.35 20.51 3.14
N GLY A 274 1.55 21.08 4.34
CA GLY A 274 2.76 21.85 4.67
C GLY A 274 4.04 20.99 4.71
N PHE A 275 3.98 19.81 5.33
CA PHE A 275 5.11 18.87 5.40
C PHE A 275 5.51 18.31 4.03
N ARG A 276 4.54 17.99 3.17
CA ARG A 276 4.73 17.54 1.78
C ARG A 276 5.48 18.57 0.96
N LYS A 277 5.11 19.84 1.13
CA LYS A 277 5.69 21.00 0.45
C LYS A 277 7.13 21.28 0.91
N VAL A 278 7.38 21.24 2.22
CA VAL A 278 8.72 21.44 2.80
C VAL A 278 9.70 20.31 2.43
N LEU A 279 9.19 19.09 2.24
CA LEU A 279 10.03 17.92 1.95
C LEU A 279 10.20 17.60 0.46
N GLY A 280 9.65 18.40 -0.47
CA GLY A 280 9.64 18.06 -1.90
C GLY A 280 8.97 16.70 -2.16
N LEU A 281 7.90 16.41 -1.40
CA LEU A 281 7.03 15.23 -1.55
C LEU A 281 5.72 15.59 -2.24
N GLN A 282 5.64 16.80 -2.81
CA GLN A 282 4.65 17.10 -3.83
C GLN A 282 4.87 16.08 -4.95
N GLY A 283 4.00 15.07 -4.98
CA GLY A 283 3.96 14.20 -6.14
C GLY A 283 3.40 15.04 -7.28
N GLU A 284 4.26 15.47 -8.19
CA GLU A 284 3.84 15.43 -9.58
C GLU A 284 3.53 13.97 -9.93
N PRO A 285 2.48 13.70 -10.72
CA PRO A 285 2.12 12.36 -11.12
C PRO A 285 3.35 11.74 -11.80
N ASN A 286 3.79 10.57 -11.33
CA ASN A 286 4.74 9.80 -12.13
C ASN A 286 3.89 9.09 -13.18
N VAL A 287 3.85 9.75 -14.34
CA VAL A 287 3.21 9.44 -15.64
C VAL A 287 1.70 9.17 -15.60
#